data_AF-A0ABD3YFV1-F1
#
_entry.id   AF-A0ABD3YFV1-F1
#
_cell.length_a   1.000
_cell.length_b   1.000
_cell.length_c   1.000
_cell.angle_alpha   90.00
_cell.angle_beta   90.00
_cell.angle_gamma   90.00
#
_symmetry.space_group_name_H-M   'P 1'
#
loop_
_entity.id
_entity.type
_entity.pdbx_description
1 polymer ?
#
loop_
_entity_poly.entity_id
_entity_poly.type
_entity_poly.pdbx_seq_one_letter_code
_entity_poly.pdbx_strand_id
1 'polypeptide(L)'
;MKKHTTMNKPVSATDVSVCTTVAVDLAKKVFQVAGEDAQGQLAYEQRIKSREAFQVFLQKLPEGVTVLMETGPGAQAWARLLQAQGNPVRILPAQRVAEHRSGAKNDRNDAHAILRAGRDSSIASVPVKSVAALAMQAWHRVRRGYVRRRTAMGNQIRGLLLEQGIALAQGDVGLKQGVTRVLEDARQPLPALLRELIDEMLNEWKRLGERIAALTGRLEACAAADPTAKRLMTVRGIGPITATALLAKQVEPERFANARQFAAYFGIVPDQHSSGQKVRLGKMTKRGDAYVRSLMVVGSHAVLKQLRPDSEHPDDRRLQRWLQRLGRKGAAVRLANRNLRIAWVLLCSEQTYQRKPNACREMEMSH
;
A
#
# COMPACT_ATOMS: atom_id res chain seq x y z
N MET A 1 48.53 32.82 -5.22
CA MET A 1 47.60 31.70 -4.92
C MET A 1 46.54 31.61 -6.00
N LYS A 2 46.70 30.70 -6.95
CA LYS A 2 45.73 30.47 -8.04
C LYS A 2 44.53 29.70 -7.48
N LYS A 3 43.34 30.31 -7.50
CA LYS A 3 42.08 29.61 -7.22
C LYS A 3 41.80 28.69 -8.41
N HIS A 4 41.92 27.38 -8.19
CA HIS A 4 41.40 26.36 -9.11
C HIS A 4 39.87 26.38 -9.01
N THR A 5 39.24 27.18 -9.87
CA THR A 5 37.82 27.05 -10.18
C THR A 5 37.69 25.95 -11.22
N THR A 6 37.37 24.73 -10.78
CA THR A 6 36.92 23.65 -11.66
C THR A 6 35.58 24.05 -12.26
N MET A 7 35.63 24.67 -13.45
CA MET A 7 34.46 24.84 -14.29
C MET A 7 34.00 23.46 -14.77
N ASN A 8 32.85 23.00 -14.28
CA ASN A 8 32.11 21.89 -14.89
C ASN A 8 31.78 22.30 -16.34
N LYS A 9 32.48 21.71 -17.31
CA LYS A 9 32.07 21.78 -18.72
C LYS A 9 30.62 21.30 -18.85
N PRO A 10 29.79 21.94 -19.68
CA PRO A 10 28.49 21.37 -20.02
C PRO A 10 28.75 20.02 -20.70
N VAL A 11 28.22 18.95 -20.12
CA VAL A 11 28.19 17.62 -20.76
C VAL A 11 27.50 17.83 -22.11
N SER A 12 28.26 17.71 -23.21
CA SER A 12 27.70 17.68 -24.55
C SER A 12 26.65 16.58 -24.60
N ALA A 13 25.62 16.74 -25.42
CA ALA A 13 24.64 15.69 -25.69
C ALA A 13 25.34 14.48 -26.35
N THR A 14 26.04 13.67 -25.55
CA THR A 14 26.67 12.44 -25.96
C THR A 14 25.58 11.42 -26.25
N ASP A 15 25.83 10.50 -27.17
CA ASP A 15 24.88 9.46 -27.53
C ASP A 15 24.48 8.62 -26.31
N VAL A 16 23.18 8.35 -26.12
CA VAL A 16 22.68 7.52 -25.01
C VAL A 16 23.24 6.09 -25.07
N SER A 17 23.77 5.69 -26.23
CA SER A 17 24.41 4.39 -26.46
C SER A 17 25.57 4.06 -25.52
N VAL A 18 26.26 5.07 -24.97
CA VAL A 18 27.38 4.86 -24.02
C VAL A 18 26.92 4.64 -22.57
N CYS A 19 25.63 4.85 -22.28
CA CYS A 19 25.10 4.75 -20.93
C CYS A 19 24.87 3.28 -20.54
N THR A 20 25.32 2.88 -19.36
CA THR A 20 24.97 1.58 -18.76
C THR A 20 23.73 1.69 -17.86
N THR A 21 23.51 2.88 -17.28
CA THR A 21 22.39 3.17 -16.39
C THR A 21 21.75 4.49 -16.78
N VAL A 22 20.42 4.53 -16.84
CA VAL A 22 19.65 5.73 -17.15
C VAL A 22 18.59 5.96 -16.07
N ALA A 23 18.57 7.13 -15.46
CA ALA A 23 17.51 7.58 -14.58
C ALA A 23 16.50 8.45 -15.31
N VAL A 24 15.23 8.27 -14.97
CA VAL A 24 14.12 9.08 -15.47
C VAL A 24 13.32 9.64 -14.30
N ASP A 25 13.30 10.97 -14.19
CA ASP A 25 12.29 11.68 -13.42
C ASP A 25 11.01 11.83 -14.26
N LEU A 26 9.92 11.26 -13.77
CA LEU A 26 8.66 11.12 -14.51
C LEU A 26 7.68 12.22 -14.12
N ALA A 27 7.29 13.05 -15.09
CA ALA A 27 6.12 13.92 -14.96
C ALA A 27 5.03 13.58 -15.98
N LYS A 28 3.93 14.34 -15.96
CA LYS A 28 2.78 14.10 -16.85
C LYS A 28 3.11 14.32 -18.33
N LYS A 29 3.97 15.30 -18.63
CA LYS A 29 4.29 15.74 -20.01
C LYS A 29 5.78 15.91 -20.27
N VAL A 30 6.54 16.30 -19.24
CA VAL A 30 7.98 16.54 -19.31
C VAL A 30 8.72 15.44 -18.54
N PHE A 31 9.83 14.98 -19.09
CA PHE A 31 10.64 13.92 -18.52
C PHE A 31 12.08 14.40 -18.47
N GLN A 32 12.71 14.31 -17.31
CA GLN A 32 14.13 14.59 -17.19
C GLN A 32 14.89 13.28 -17.14
N VAL A 33 15.84 13.14 -18.04
CA VAL A 33 16.68 11.95 -18.18
C VAL A 33 18.12 12.31 -17.84
N ALA A 34 18.77 11.44 -17.10
CA ALA A 34 20.20 11.48 -16.83
C ALA A 34 20.78 10.07 -16.97
N GLY A 35 21.91 9.92 -17.65
CA GLY A 35 22.54 8.63 -17.92
C GLY A 35 24.00 8.62 -17.50
N GLU A 36 24.46 7.48 -17.00
CA GLU A 36 25.82 7.23 -16.54
C GLU A 36 26.48 6.11 -17.34
N ASP A 37 27.78 6.23 -17.56
CA ASP A 37 28.63 5.19 -18.15
C ASP A 37 28.94 4.05 -17.15
N ALA A 38 29.79 3.11 -17.55
CA ALA A 38 30.19 1.98 -16.70
C ALA A 38 31.00 2.40 -15.46
N GLN A 39 31.64 3.58 -15.50
CA GLN A 39 32.42 4.17 -14.42
C GLN A 39 31.55 5.03 -13.49
N GLY A 40 30.24 5.12 -13.77
CA GLY A 40 29.30 5.91 -13.00
C GLY A 40 29.45 7.42 -13.24
N GLN A 41 30.14 7.85 -14.30
CA GLN A 41 30.24 9.25 -14.68
C GLN A 41 29.02 9.65 -15.51
N LEU A 42 28.53 10.87 -15.28
CA LEU A 42 27.38 11.40 -16.03
C LEU A 42 27.78 11.59 -17.51
N ALA A 43 27.17 10.79 -18.39
CA ALA A 43 27.47 10.74 -19.82
C ALA A 43 26.35 11.35 -20.69
N TYR A 44 25.12 11.35 -20.18
CA TYR A 44 23.94 11.82 -20.92
C TYR A 44 23.01 12.62 -20.02
N GLU A 45 22.41 13.68 -20.55
CA GLU A 45 21.36 14.43 -19.87
C GLU A 45 20.44 15.09 -20.89
N GLN A 46 19.13 14.85 -20.78
CA GLN A 46 18.16 15.45 -21.70
C GLN A 46 16.83 15.72 -21.01
N ARG A 47 16.23 16.86 -21.36
CA ARG A 47 14.84 17.18 -21.04
C ARG A 47 13.94 16.88 -22.23
N ILE A 48 13.03 15.93 -22.06
CA ILE A 48 12.08 15.49 -23.10
C ILE A 48 10.72 16.10 -22.80
N LYS A 49 10.14 16.84 -23.76
CA LYS A 49 8.98 17.72 -23.52
C LYS A 49 7.62 17.11 -23.86
N SER A 50 7.58 15.89 -24.38
CA SER A 50 6.33 15.19 -24.69
C SER A 50 6.41 13.69 -24.38
N ARG A 51 5.24 13.07 -24.25
CA ARG A 51 5.11 11.65 -23.94
C ARG A 51 5.52 10.79 -25.14
N GLU A 52 5.21 11.26 -26.33
CA GLU A 52 5.50 10.62 -27.61
C GLU A 52 7.02 10.63 -27.85
N ALA A 53 7.67 11.78 -27.63
CA ALA A 53 9.12 11.88 -27.73
C ALA A 53 9.83 11.01 -26.67
N PHE A 54 9.25 10.89 -25.47
CA PHE A 54 9.79 10.01 -24.44
C PHE A 54 9.66 8.54 -24.83
N GLN A 55 8.53 8.12 -25.40
CA GLN A 55 8.37 6.77 -25.92
C GLN A 55 9.38 6.45 -27.03
N VAL A 56 9.59 7.38 -27.97
CA VAL A 56 10.62 7.24 -29.01
C VAL A 56 12.02 7.16 -28.41
N PHE A 57 12.31 7.94 -27.36
CA PHE A 57 13.57 7.85 -26.64
C PHE A 57 13.77 6.45 -26.01
N LEU A 58 12.75 5.90 -25.33
CA LEU A 58 12.85 4.57 -24.74
C LEU A 58 13.07 3.47 -25.79
N GLN A 59 12.46 3.58 -26.96
CA GLN A 59 12.68 2.65 -28.08
C GLN A 59 14.10 2.68 -28.66
N LYS A 60 14.83 3.79 -28.46
CA LYS A 60 16.21 3.95 -28.90
C LYS A 60 17.23 3.54 -27.84
N LEU A 61 16.79 3.22 -26.62
CA LEU A 61 17.70 2.73 -25.59
C LEU A 61 18.28 1.38 -26.03
N PRO A 62 19.60 1.19 -25.97
CA PRO A 62 20.19 -0.12 -26.19
C PRO A 62 19.63 -1.15 -25.21
N GLU A 63 19.51 -2.39 -25.65
CA GLU A 63 19.14 -3.50 -24.78
C GLU A 63 20.17 -3.67 -23.65
N GLY A 64 19.73 -4.10 -22.46
CA GLY A 64 20.61 -4.31 -21.30
C GLY A 64 20.91 -3.05 -20.48
N VAL A 65 20.64 -1.84 -20.98
CA VAL A 65 20.75 -0.60 -20.19
C VAL A 65 19.77 -0.65 -19.02
N THR A 66 20.27 -0.43 -17.80
CA THR A 66 19.45 -0.41 -16.60
C THR A 66 18.70 0.90 -16.48
N VAL A 67 17.38 0.86 -16.40
CA VAL A 67 16.54 2.06 -16.23
C VAL A 67 16.06 2.19 -14.79
N LEU A 68 16.34 3.35 -14.20
CA LEU A 68 15.94 3.74 -12.87
C LEU A 68 14.82 4.77 -12.94
N MET A 69 13.80 4.61 -12.11
CA MET A 69 12.71 5.58 -11.98
C MET A 69 12.19 5.56 -10.56
N GLU A 70 11.68 6.68 -10.05
CA GLU A 70 11.05 6.66 -8.74
C GLU A 70 9.59 6.19 -8.78
N THR A 71 9.05 5.82 -7.62
CA THR A 71 7.63 5.50 -7.49
C THR A 71 6.77 6.73 -7.81
N GLY A 72 6.02 6.68 -8.90
CA GLY A 72 5.10 7.74 -9.28
C GLY A 72 3.98 7.25 -10.19
N PRO A 73 2.98 8.12 -10.47
CA PRO A 73 1.97 7.85 -11.50
C PRO A 73 2.63 7.56 -12.85
N GLY A 74 2.25 6.47 -13.51
CA GLY A 74 2.77 6.11 -14.83
C GLY A 74 4.06 5.28 -14.82
N ALA A 75 4.86 5.27 -13.73
CA ALA A 75 6.11 4.50 -13.63
C ALA A 75 5.92 3.01 -13.99
N GLN A 76 4.85 2.41 -13.48
CA GLN A 76 4.53 1.01 -13.75
C GLN A 76 4.23 0.69 -15.22
N ALA A 77 3.74 1.66 -16.00
CA ALA A 77 3.48 1.46 -17.42
C ALA A 77 4.78 1.49 -18.22
N TRP A 78 5.63 2.48 -17.95
CA TRP A 78 6.95 2.60 -18.58
C TRP A 78 7.88 1.44 -18.22
N ALA A 79 7.87 1.01 -16.95
CA ALA A 79 8.67 -0.13 -16.50
C ALA A 79 8.32 -1.42 -17.25
N ARG A 80 7.04 -1.70 -17.51
CA ARG A 80 6.64 -2.86 -18.30
C ARG A 80 7.08 -2.77 -19.75
N LEU A 81 6.95 -1.58 -20.36
CA LEU A 81 7.39 -1.35 -21.74
C LEU A 81 8.90 -1.61 -21.87
N LEU A 82 9.69 -1.09 -20.94
CA LEU A 82 11.13 -1.28 -20.91
C LEU A 82 11.54 -2.74 -20.64
N GLN A 83 10.86 -3.42 -19.72
CA GLN A 83 11.10 -4.85 -19.50
C GLN A 83 10.80 -5.69 -20.75
N ALA A 84 9.76 -5.35 -21.50
CA ALA A 84 9.43 -6.02 -22.76
C ALA A 84 10.46 -5.75 -23.88
N GLN A 85 11.25 -4.69 -23.75
CA GLN A 85 12.36 -4.34 -24.65
C GLN A 85 13.70 -4.96 -24.23
N GLY A 86 13.73 -5.75 -23.15
CA GLY A 86 14.97 -6.36 -22.64
C GLY A 86 15.79 -5.47 -21.69
N ASN A 87 15.26 -4.31 -21.30
CA ASN A 87 15.93 -3.42 -20.35
C ASN A 87 15.60 -3.81 -18.89
N PRO A 88 16.62 -4.02 -18.03
CA PRO A 88 16.40 -4.14 -16.60
C PRO A 88 15.82 -2.84 -16.03
N VAL A 89 14.76 -2.92 -15.23
CA VAL A 89 14.12 -1.74 -14.63
C VAL A 89 14.10 -1.84 -13.11
N ARG A 90 14.52 -0.77 -12.42
CA ARG A 90 14.35 -0.62 -10.97
C ARG A 90 13.47 0.60 -10.66
N ILE A 91 12.35 0.36 -9.97
CA ILE A 91 11.48 1.42 -9.47
C ILE A 91 11.86 1.68 -8.01
N LEU A 92 12.45 2.84 -7.71
CA LEU A 92 12.93 3.17 -6.37
C LEU A 92 11.84 3.87 -5.53
N PRO A 93 11.70 3.57 -4.23
CA PRO A 93 10.77 4.30 -3.36
C PRO A 93 11.12 5.80 -3.28
N ALA A 94 10.16 6.68 -3.59
CA ALA A 94 10.38 8.13 -3.64
C ALA A 94 10.95 8.72 -2.33
N GLN A 95 10.56 8.16 -1.17
CA GLN A 95 11.12 8.57 0.13
C GLN A 95 12.63 8.33 0.21
N ARG A 96 13.12 7.20 -0.33
CA ARG A 96 14.54 6.84 -0.33
C ARG A 96 15.32 7.64 -1.38
N VAL A 97 14.70 7.94 -2.52
CA VAL A 97 15.27 8.85 -3.53
C VAL A 97 15.44 10.25 -2.96
N ALA A 98 14.46 10.74 -2.20
CA ALA A 98 14.54 12.07 -1.57
C ALA A 98 15.73 12.22 -0.61
N GLU A 99 16.12 11.15 0.10
CA GLU A 99 17.29 11.13 1.00
C GLU A 99 18.63 11.29 0.24
N HIS A 100 18.66 11.03 -1.08
CA HIS A 100 19.85 11.11 -1.94
C HIS A 100 19.91 12.41 -2.77
N ARG A 101 18.97 13.32 -2.55
CA ARG A 101 18.91 14.60 -3.26
C ARG A 101 19.97 15.55 -2.72
N SER A 102 20.63 16.27 -3.61
CA SER A 102 21.52 17.37 -3.23
C SER A 102 21.07 18.65 -3.92
N GLY A 103 21.12 19.76 -3.18
CA GLY A 103 20.68 21.07 -3.67
C GLY A 103 19.15 21.24 -3.69
N ALA A 104 18.70 22.31 -4.34
CA ALA A 104 17.29 22.66 -4.44
C ALA A 104 16.52 21.67 -5.32
N LYS A 105 15.22 21.53 -5.06
CA LYS A 105 14.34 20.66 -5.84
C LYS A 105 14.13 21.23 -7.25
N ASN A 106 14.52 20.45 -8.25
CA ASN A 106 14.24 20.71 -9.67
C ASN A 106 14.38 19.37 -10.45
N ASP A 107 13.78 19.30 -11.64
CA ASP A 107 13.72 18.06 -12.44
C ASP A 107 15.12 17.42 -12.64
N ARG A 108 16.17 18.25 -12.83
CA ARG A 108 17.56 17.80 -13.03
C ARG A 108 18.13 17.11 -11.79
N ASN A 109 18.05 17.78 -10.64
CA ASN A 109 18.52 17.26 -9.37
C ASN A 109 17.71 16.03 -8.94
N ASP A 110 16.45 15.93 -9.36
CA ASP A 110 15.58 14.79 -9.09
C ASP A 110 16.04 13.57 -9.90
N ALA A 111 16.35 13.74 -11.19
CA ALA A 111 16.96 12.67 -12.00
C ALA A 111 18.34 12.22 -11.45
N HIS A 112 19.17 13.15 -10.98
CA HIS A 112 20.46 12.82 -10.35
C HIS A 112 20.28 12.09 -9.01
N ALA A 113 19.27 12.46 -8.23
CA ALA A 113 18.94 11.77 -6.98
C ALA A 113 18.55 10.32 -7.25
N ILE A 114 17.82 10.05 -8.34
CA ILE A 114 17.47 8.68 -8.78
C ILE A 114 18.74 7.89 -9.14
N LEU A 115 19.69 8.46 -9.88
CA LEU A 115 20.97 7.80 -10.18
C LEU A 115 21.72 7.42 -8.90
N ARG A 116 21.88 8.39 -7.98
CA ARG A 116 22.58 8.18 -6.70
C ARG A 116 21.90 7.11 -5.86
N ALA A 117 20.57 7.16 -5.74
CA ALA A 117 19.79 6.14 -5.03
C ALA A 117 19.87 4.77 -5.73
N GLY A 118 20.04 4.73 -7.04
CA GLY A 118 20.24 3.49 -7.79
C GLY A 118 21.53 2.77 -7.42
N ARG A 119 22.59 3.50 -7.06
CA ARG A 119 23.86 2.92 -6.62
C ARG A 119 23.77 2.31 -5.22
N ASP A 120 22.83 2.75 -4.39
CA ASP A 120 22.59 2.16 -3.07
C ASP A 120 21.91 0.79 -3.21
N SER A 121 22.69 -0.28 -3.00
CA SER A 121 22.23 -1.67 -3.04
C SER A 121 21.28 -2.02 -1.90
N SER A 122 21.23 -1.21 -0.83
CA SER A 122 20.27 -1.38 0.27
C SER A 122 18.85 -0.96 -0.10
N ILE A 123 18.67 -0.17 -1.17
CA ILE A 123 17.36 0.27 -1.64
C ILE A 123 16.70 -0.83 -2.47
N ALA A 124 15.75 -1.51 -1.84
CA ALA A 124 14.90 -2.48 -2.51
C ALA A 124 13.99 -1.82 -3.56
N SER A 125 14.03 -2.35 -4.79
CA SER A 125 13.14 -1.93 -5.88
C SER A 125 11.68 -2.32 -5.60
N VAL A 126 10.74 -1.46 -5.99
CA VAL A 126 9.31 -1.77 -6.01
C VAL A 126 9.00 -2.71 -7.18
N PRO A 127 8.28 -3.83 -6.95
CA PRO A 127 7.93 -4.76 -8.02
C PRO A 127 7.21 -4.09 -9.17
N VAL A 128 7.61 -4.45 -10.40
CA VAL A 128 6.88 -4.11 -11.62
C VAL A 128 5.69 -5.06 -11.73
N LYS A 129 4.49 -4.48 -11.73
CA LYS A 129 3.25 -5.23 -11.60
C LYS A 129 2.63 -5.52 -12.95
N SER A 130 2.01 -6.68 -13.06
CA SER A 130 1.17 -7.02 -14.21
C SER A 130 -0.02 -6.07 -14.32
N VAL A 131 -0.59 -5.96 -15.52
CA VAL A 131 -1.79 -5.13 -15.76
C VAL A 131 -2.96 -5.62 -14.90
N ALA A 132 -3.12 -6.93 -14.75
CA ALA A 132 -4.16 -7.52 -13.91
C ALA A 132 -4.00 -7.15 -12.43
N ALA A 133 -2.78 -7.17 -11.88
CA ALA A 133 -2.55 -6.76 -10.50
C ALA A 133 -2.77 -5.25 -10.29
N LEU A 134 -2.38 -4.40 -11.24
CA LEU A 134 -2.70 -2.97 -11.17
C LEU A 134 -4.21 -2.71 -11.24
N ALA A 135 -4.93 -3.44 -12.08
CA ALA A 135 -6.38 -3.39 -12.12
C ALA A 135 -6.95 -3.78 -10.76
N MET A 136 -6.54 -4.92 -10.18
CA MET A 136 -6.96 -5.34 -8.84
C MET A 136 -6.68 -4.25 -7.78
N GLN A 137 -5.49 -3.63 -7.80
CA GLN A 137 -5.18 -2.52 -6.92
C GLN A 137 -6.11 -1.32 -7.12
N ALA A 138 -6.49 -1.00 -8.36
CA ALA A 138 -7.44 0.07 -8.66
C ALA A 138 -8.82 -0.23 -8.06
N TRP A 139 -9.33 -1.46 -8.19
CA TRP A 139 -10.58 -1.90 -7.55
C TRP A 139 -10.56 -1.68 -6.03
N HIS A 140 -9.47 -2.08 -5.36
CA HIS A 140 -9.29 -1.81 -3.93
C HIS A 140 -9.25 -0.31 -3.59
N ARG A 141 -8.55 0.50 -4.39
CA ARG A 141 -8.47 1.96 -4.18
C ARG A 141 -9.83 2.63 -4.31
N VAL A 142 -10.59 2.29 -5.35
CA VAL A 142 -11.94 2.83 -5.58
C VAL A 142 -12.87 2.43 -4.43
N ARG A 143 -12.89 1.14 -4.06
CA ARG A 143 -13.67 0.64 -2.92
C ARG A 143 -13.32 1.39 -1.63
N ARG A 144 -12.02 1.54 -1.33
CA ARG A 144 -11.56 2.29 -0.15
C ARG A 144 -12.02 3.75 -0.20
N GLY A 145 -12.00 4.38 -1.37
CA GLY A 145 -12.51 5.73 -1.58
C GLY A 145 -14.01 5.84 -1.27
N TYR A 146 -14.81 4.88 -1.74
CA TYR A 146 -16.26 4.87 -1.48
C TYR A 146 -16.57 4.65 -0.02
N VAL A 147 -15.87 3.73 0.66
CA VAL A 147 -16.01 3.53 2.12
C VAL A 147 -15.76 4.83 2.87
N ARG A 148 -14.66 5.54 2.54
CA ARG A 148 -14.33 6.83 3.17
C ARG A 148 -15.42 7.88 2.95
N ARG A 149 -15.89 8.04 1.70
CA ARG A 149 -16.95 8.99 1.37
C ARG A 149 -18.26 8.66 2.09
N ARG A 150 -18.64 7.38 2.14
CA ARG A 150 -19.83 6.93 2.85
C ARG A 150 -19.74 7.21 4.35
N THR A 151 -18.59 6.94 4.98
CA THR A 151 -18.37 7.30 6.38
C THR A 151 -18.43 8.81 6.61
N ALA A 152 -17.78 9.60 5.75
CA ALA A 152 -17.80 11.06 5.86
C ALA A 152 -19.23 11.62 5.72
N MET A 153 -19.99 11.14 4.72
CA MET A 153 -21.40 11.50 4.52
C MET A 153 -22.25 11.17 5.75
N GLY A 154 -22.10 9.96 6.30
CA GLY A 154 -22.82 9.56 7.51
C GLY A 154 -22.44 10.37 8.76
N ASN A 155 -21.21 10.89 8.84
CA ASN A 155 -20.79 11.80 9.91
C ASN A 155 -21.36 13.21 9.69
N GLN A 156 -21.39 13.68 8.45
CA GLN A 156 -21.97 14.97 8.09
C GLN A 156 -23.47 15.02 8.38
N ILE A 157 -24.22 13.99 7.99
CA ILE A 157 -25.65 13.87 8.33
C ILE A 157 -25.86 13.94 9.85
N ARG A 158 -25.06 13.21 10.62
CA ARG A 158 -25.14 13.25 12.09
C ARG A 158 -24.84 14.63 12.66
N GLY A 159 -23.83 15.32 12.15
CA GLY A 159 -23.47 16.67 12.58
C GLY A 159 -24.62 17.65 12.32
N LEU A 160 -25.18 17.64 11.11
CA LEU A 160 -26.30 18.51 10.75
C LEU A 160 -27.54 18.28 11.62
N LEU A 161 -27.88 17.02 11.90
CA LEU A 161 -29.00 16.71 12.78
C LEU A 161 -28.72 17.07 14.25
N LEU A 162 -27.46 16.96 14.70
CA LEU A 162 -27.07 17.32 16.05
C LEU A 162 -27.22 18.83 16.31
N GLU A 163 -26.95 19.69 15.32
CA GLU A 163 -27.22 21.14 15.39
C GLU A 163 -28.71 21.45 15.60
N GLN A 164 -29.59 20.52 15.24
CA GLN A 164 -31.05 20.62 15.44
C GLN A 164 -31.51 19.92 16.73
N GLY A 165 -30.58 19.50 17.60
CA GLY A 165 -30.85 18.77 18.83
C GLY A 165 -31.17 17.28 18.64
N ILE A 166 -31.02 16.75 17.42
CA ILE A 166 -31.39 15.37 17.08
C ILE A 166 -30.14 14.48 17.10
N ALA A 167 -29.98 13.72 18.17
CA ALA A 167 -28.90 12.75 18.30
C ALA A 167 -29.29 11.39 17.70
N LEU A 168 -28.46 10.86 16.79
CA LEU A 168 -28.67 9.53 16.19
C LEU A 168 -27.82 8.45 16.86
N ALA A 169 -28.36 7.22 16.86
CA ALA A 169 -27.61 6.04 17.30
C ALA A 169 -26.36 5.79 16.44
N GLN A 170 -25.35 5.18 17.08
CA GLN A 170 -24.10 4.82 16.40
C GLN A 170 -24.30 3.73 15.34
N GLY A 171 -23.44 3.75 14.32
CA GLY A 171 -23.40 2.72 13.28
C GLY A 171 -24.37 2.93 12.12
N ASP A 172 -24.19 2.16 11.05
CA ASP A 172 -24.91 2.31 9.79
C ASP A 172 -26.42 2.07 9.93
N VAL A 173 -26.81 1.11 10.75
CA VAL A 173 -28.23 0.80 11.03
C VAL A 173 -28.89 1.96 11.77
N GLY A 174 -28.23 2.49 12.80
CA GLY A 174 -28.70 3.64 13.56
C GLY A 174 -28.84 4.90 12.72
N LEU A 175 -27.91 5.13 11.78
CA LEU A 175 -28.04 6.20 10.80
C LEU A 175 -29.28 6.00 9.92
N LYS A 176 -29.38 4.85 9.24
CA LYS A 176 -30.46 4.60 8.27
C LYS A 176 -31.83 4.72 8.93
N GLN A 177 -32.04 4.00 10.04
CA GLN A 177 -33.33 4.01 10.74
C GLN A 177 -33.61 5.35 11.40
N GLY A 178 -32.59 5.98 12.01
CA GLY A 178 -32.75 7.25 12.69
C GLY A 178 -33.12 8.37 11.73
N VAL A 179 -32.43 8.50 10.60
CA VAL A 179 -32.74 9.52 9.60
C VAL A 179 -34.13 9.30 9.00
N THR A 180 -34.50 8.07 8.64
CA THR A 180 -35.85 7.78 8.12
C THR A 180 -36.94 8.23 9.10
N ARG A 181 -36.82 7.89 10.39
CA ARG A 181 -37.78 8.33 11.42
C ARG A 181 -37.85 9.85 11.55
N VAL A 182 -36.70 10.53 11.50
CA VAL A 182 -36.65 12.00 11.61
C VAL A 182 -37.36 12.66 10.44
N LEU A 183 -37.16 12.14 9.22
CA LEU A 183 -37.79 12.67 8.01
C LEU A 183 -39.32 12.44 8.01
N GLU A 184 -39.77 11.29 8.52
CA GLU A 184 -41.19 10.93 8.63
C GLU A 184 -41.93 11.65 9.78
N ASP A 185 -41.22 12.08 10.83
CA ASP A 185 -41.84 12.76 11.97
C ASP A 185 -42.01 14.27 11.70
N ALA A 186 -43.23 14.66 11.32
CA ALA A 186 -43.62 16.04 11.09
C ALA A 186 -43.55 16.93 12.36
N ARG A 187 -43.49 16.34 13.56
CA ARG A 187 -43.39 17.09 14.82
C ARG A 187 -41.97 17.57 15.12
N GLN A 188 -40.96 17.02 14.44
CA GLN A 188 -39.59 17.48 14.60
C GLN A 188 -39.46 18.90 14.03
N PRO A 189 -38.83 19.85 14.77
CA PRO A 189 -38.65 21.24 14.32
C PRO A 189 -37.52 21.35 13.28
N LEU A 190 -37.54 20.46 12.28
CA LEU A 190 -36.56 20.41 11.21
C LEU A 190 -37.09 21.22 10.02
N PRO A 191 -36.42 22.32 9.61
CA PRO A 191 -36.84 23.13 8.47
C PRO A 191 -37.00 22.29 7.20
N ALA A 192 -37.98 22.60 6.36
CA ALA A 192 -38.25 21.88 5.12
C ALA A 192 -37.01 21.77 4.23
N LEU A 193 -36.27 22.88 4.06
CA LEU A 193 -35.01 22.92 3.32
C LEU A 193 -33.97 21.91 3.85
N LEU A 194 -33.88 21.74 5.17
CA LEU A 194 -32.93 20.80 5.77
C LEU A 194 -33.44 19.35 5.66
N ARG A 195 -34.75 19.11 5.71
CA ARG A 195 -35.35 17.79 5.45
C ARG A 195 -34.99 17.30 4.05
N GLU A 196 -35.18 18.14 3.04
CA GLU A 196 -34.83 17.83 1.64
C GLU A 196 -33.35 17.48 1.49
N LEU A 197 -32.46 18.32 2.04
CA LEU A 197 -31.02 18.08 1.98
C LEU A 197 -30.60 16.77 2.67
N ILE A 198 -31.16 16.49 3.85
CA ILE A 198 -30.86 15.25 4.59
C ILE A 198 -31.34 14.01 3.83
N ASP A 199 -32.50 14.07 3.18
CA ASP A 199 -32.99 12.96 2.35
C ASP A 199 -32.07 12.70 1.15
N GLU A 200 -31.65 13.74 0.43
CA GLU A 200 -30.70 13.63 -0.69
C GLU A 200 -29.38 13.00 -0.23
N MET A 201 -28.81 13.50 0.88
CA MET A 201 -27.58 12.98 1.45
C MET A 201 -27.72 11.52 1.90
N LEU A 202 -28.86 11.13 2.46
CA LEU A 202 -29.15 9.75 2.85
C LEU A 202 -29.21 8.84 1.61
N ASN A 203 -29.81 9.30 0.52
CA ASN A 203 -29.90 8.55 -0.73
C ASN A 203 -28.52 8.35 -1.38
N GLU A 204 -27.67 9.37 -1.41
CA GLU A 204 -26.27 9.20 -1.86
C GLU A 204 -25.48 8.27 -0.92
N TRP A 205 -25.70 8.34 0.40
CA TRP A 205 -25.09 7.42 1.36
C TRP A 205 -25.49 5.95 1.11
N LYS A 206 -26.76 5.69 0.79
CA LYS A 206 -27.27 4.35 0.40
C LYS A 206 -26.62 3.89 -0.90
N ARG A 207 -26.59 4.73 -1.93
CA ARG A 207 -25.96 4.46 -3.24
C ARG A 207 -24.48 4.12 -3.12
N LEU A 208 -23.74 4.84 -2.27
CA LEU A 208 -22.36 4.49 -1.97
C LEU A 208 -22.23 3.10 -1.32
N GLY A 209 -23.19 2.72 -0.47
CA GLY A 209 -23.28 1.39 0.13
C GLY A 209 -23.42 0.28 -0.91
N GLU A 210 -24.34 0.45 -1.86
CA GLU A 210 -24.56 -0.48 -2.98
C GLU A 210 -23.31 -0.61 -3.85
N ARG A 211 -22.65 0.51 -4.20
CA ARG A 211 -21.39 0.49 -4.96
C ARG A 211 -20.28 -0.24 -4.20
N ILE A 212 -20.18 -0.05 -2.88
CA ILE A 212 -19.22 -0.80 -2.06
C ILE A 212 -19.53 -2.29 -2.09
N ALA A 213 -20.81 -2.68 -1.99
CA ALA A 213 -21.23 -4.07 -2.04
C ALA A 213 -20.89 -4.71 -3.40
N ALA A 214 -21.21 -4.05 -4.51
CA ALA A 214 -20.87 -4.51 -5.86
C ALA A 214 -19.35 -4.71 -6.05
N LEU A 215 -18.53 -3.74 -5.63
CA LEU A 215 -17.07 -3.87 -5.69
C LEU A 215 -16.55 -4.99 -4.77
N THR A 216 -17.17 -5.17 -3.61
CA THR A 216 -16.82 -6.24 -2.66
C THR A 216 -17.11 -7.60 -3.28
N GLY A 217 -18.31 -7.82 -3.84
CA GLY A 217 -18.68 -9.07 -4.50
C GLY A 217 -17.76 -9.41 -5.67
N ARG A 218 -17.30 -8.42 -6.44
CA ARG A 218 -16.32 -8.67 -7.51
C ARG A 218 -14.97 -9.14 -6.97
N LEU A 219 -14.46 -8.52 -5.91
CA LEU A 219 -13.21 -8.93 -5.26
C LEU A 219 -13.35 -10.32 -4.61
N GLU A 220 -14.52 -10.64 -4.07
CA GLU A 220 -14.84 -11.97 -3.52
C GLU A 220 -14.83 -13.04 -4.61
N ALA A 221 -15.44 -12.78 -5.77
CA ALA A 221 -15.39 -13.68 -6.90
C ALA A 221 -13.94 -13.92 -7.39
N CYS A 222 -13.12 -12.87 -7.45
CA CYS A 222 -11.70 -13.01 -7.79
C CYS A 222 -10.96 -13.86 -6.75
N ALA A 223 -11.21 -13.67 -5.46
CA ALA A 223 -10.61 -14.48 -4.40
C ALA A 223 -11.04 -15.96 -4.50
N ALA A 224 -12.29 -16.21 -4.86
CA ALA A 224 -12.82 -17.56 -5.04
C ALA A 224 -12.29 -18.26 -6.31
N ALA A 225 -11.79 -17.52 -7.29
CA ALA A 225 -11.16 -18.09 -8.48
C ALA A 225 -9.66 -18.39 -8.30
N ASP A 226 -8.99 -17.70 -7.37
CA ASP A 226 -7.53 -17.77 -7.20
C ASP A 226 -7.12 -18.82 -6.13
N PRO A 227 -6.33 -19.85 -6.49
CA PRO A 227 -5.88 -20.88 -5.55
C PRO A 227 -5.04 -20.33 -4.38
N THR A 228 -4.20 -19.32 -4.63
CA THR A 228 -3.37 -18.71 -3.59
C THR A 228 -4.24 -17.87 -2.65
N ALA A 229 -5.24 -17.15 -3.16
CA ALA A 229 -6.21 -16.44 -2.34
C ALA A 229 -6.98 -17.40 -1.42
N LYS A 230 -7.43 -18.55 -1.94
CA LYS A 230 -8.07 -19.60 -1.14
C LYS A 230 -7.16 -20.08 0.01
N ARG A 231 -5.88 -20.36 -0.28
CA ARG A 231 -4.91 -20.74 0.77
C ARG A 231 -4.76 -19.64 1.82
N LEU A 232 -4.58 -18.38 1.41
CA LEU A 232 -4.50 -17.25 2.33
C LEU A 232 -5.74 -17.11 3.22
N MET A 233 -6.93 -17.35 2.67
CA MET A 233 -8.21 -17.27 3.39
C MET A 233 -8.42 -18.36 4.45
N THR A 234 -7.57 -19.40 4.47
CA THR A 234 -7.59 -20.40 5.57
C THR A 234 -7.04 -19.84 6.88
N VAL A 235 -6.32 -18.71 6.84
CA VAL A 235 -5.84 -17.99 8.03
C VAL A 235 -6.97 -17.13 8.60
N ARG A 236 -7.36 -17.38 9.85
CA ARG A 236 -8.41 -16.59 10.54
C ARG A 236 -8.07 -15.10 10.53
N GLY A 237 -9.01 -14.28 10.04
CA GLY A 237 -8.83 -12.84 9.92
C GLY A 237 -8.27 -12.39 8.57
N ILE A 238 -7.92 -13.32 7.67
CA ILE A 238 -7.69 -13.02 6.25
C ILE A 238 -8.96 -13.42 5.49
N GLY A 239 -9.74 -12.41 5.11
CA GLY A 239 -10.90 -12.59 4.23
C GLY A 239 -10.54 -12.34 2.75
N PRO A 240 -11.50 -12.46 1.83
CA PRO A 240 -11.29 -12.31 0.39
C PRO A 240 -10.71 -10.94 0.02
N ILE A 241 -11.17 -9.86 0.67
CA ILE A 241 -10.66 -8.50 0.47
C ILE A 241 -9.19 -8.37 0.92
N THR A 242 -8.81 -9.04 2.00
CA THR A 242 -7.42 -9.01 2.49
C THR A 242 -6.52 -9.86 1.59
N ALA A 243 -6.97 -11.05 1.19
CA ALA A 243 -6.23 -11.95 0.32
C ALA A 243 -5.94 -11.32 -1.06
N THR A 244 -6.97 -10.81 -1.73
CA THR A 244 -6.81 -10.13 -3.03
C THR A 244 -5.96 -8.86 -2.92
N ALA A 245 -6.06 -8.11 -1.82
CA ALA A 245 -5.22 -6.95 -1.60
C ALA A 245 -3.73 -7.30 -1.44
N LEU A 246 -3.41 -8.43 -0.78
CA LEU A 246 -2.06 -8.96 -0.66
C LEU A 246 -1.52 -9.40 -2.02
N LEU A 247 -2.28 -10.22 -2.75
CA LEU A 247 -1.89 -10.70 -4.08
C LEU A 247 -1.67 -9.56 -5.08
N ALA A 248 -2.52 -8.53 -5.04
CA ALA A 248 -2.40 -7.36 -5.90
C ALA A 248 -1.10 -6.57 -5.65
N LYS A 249 -0.38 -6.81 -4.54
CA LYS A 249 0.93 -6.19 -4.32
C LYS A 249 2.04 -6.82 -5.14
N GLN A 250 1.87 -8.07 -5.60
CA GLN A 250 2.89 -8.85 -6.33
C GLN A 250 4.26 -8.64 -5.72
N VAL A 251 4.35 -8.91 -4.41
CA VAL A 251 5.63 -8.87 -3.72
C VAL A 251 6.13 -10.30 -3.71
N GLU A 252 7.27 -10.52 -4.37
CA GLU A 252 7.93 -11.81 -4.42
C GLU A 252 8.39 -12.18 -2.99
N PRO A 253 7.85 -13.26 -2.39
CA PRO A 253 8.18 -13.62 -1.01
C PRO A 253 9.67 -13.89 -0.79
N GLU A 254 10.37 -14.37 -1.82
CA GLU A 254 11.79 -14.74 -1.82
C GLU A 254 12.71 -13.52 -1.62
N ARG A 255 12.19 -12.30 -1.81
CA ARG A 255 12.93 -11.05 -1.57
C ARG A 255 13.12 -10.75 -0.09
N PHE A 256 12.45 -11.49 0.79
CA PHE A 256 12.59 -11.36 2.23
C PHE A 256 13.36 -12.55 2.78
N ALA A 257 14.39 -12.29 3.59
CA ALA A 257 15.15 -13.36 4.22
C ALA A 257 14.31 -14.20 5.20
N ASN A 258 13.22 -13.63 5.71
CA ASN A 258 12.29 -14.32 6.62
C ASN A 258 10.93 -13.61 6.69
N ALA A 259 9.97 -14.30 7.31
CA ALA A 259 8.61 -13.81 7.54
C ALA A 259 8.54 -12.50 8.37
N ARG A 260 9.52 -12.23 9.24
CA ARG A 260 9.54 -10.98 10.04
C ARG A 260 9.77 -9.78 9.14
N GLN A 261 10.68 -9.87 8.17
CA GLN A 261 10.93 -8.80 7.20
C GLN A 261 9.71 -8.54 6.32
N PHE A 262 8.98 -9.58 5.92
CA PHE A 262 7.69 -9.43 5.21
C PHE A 262 6.66 -8.66 6.06
N ALA A 263 6.51 -9.01 7.34
CA ALA A 263 5.60 -8.28 8.23
C ALA A 263 6.04 -6.82 8.46
N ALA A 264 7.36 -6.57 8.50
CA ALA A 264 7.93 -5.22 8.61
C ALA A 264 7.67 -4.38 7.36
N TYR A 265 7.69 -4.98 6.17
CA TYR A 265 7.38 -4.32 4.89
C TYR A 265 5.96 -3.71 4.88
N PHE A 266 4.98 -4.40 5.49
CA PHE A 266 3.61 -3.87 5.67
C PHE A 266 3.46 -2.99 6.93
N GLY A 267 4.53 -2.79 7.69
CA GLY A 267 4.59 -1.94 8.88
C GLY A 267 3.70 -2.41 10.02
N ILE A 268 3.52 -3.72 10.16
CA ILE A 268 2.88 -4.33 11.35
C ILE A 268 3.97 -4.87 12.27
N VAL A 269 4.97 -4.04 12.58
CA VAL A 269 6.03 -4.34 13.54
C VAL A 269 6.16 -3.19 14.52
N PRO A 270 6.52 -3.46 15.79
CA PRO A 270 6.86 -2.41 16.73
C PRO A 270 8.09 -1.65 16.22
N ASP A 271 8.10 -0.34 16.44
CA ASP A 271 9.30 0.48 16.27
C ASP A 271 10.37 0.03 17.26
N GLN A 272 11.64 0.18 16.92
CA GLN A 272 12.74 -0.29 17.75
C GLN A 272 13.70 0.87 18.05
N HIS A 273 13.80 1.22 19.33
CA HIS A 273 14.84 2.11 19.84
C HIS A 273 15.88 1.27 20.57
N SER A 274 17.03 1.10 19.92
CA SER A 274 18.17 0.39 20.49
C SER A 274 19.22 1.42 20.91
N SER A 275 19.63 1.41 22.18
CA SER A 275 20.79 2.18 22.65
C SER A 275 21.73 1.24 23.41
N GLY A 276 22.95 1.05 22.90
CA GLY A 276 24.03 0.29 23.55
C GLY A 276 23.66 -1.17 23.86
N GLN A 277 23.07 -1.41 25.03
CA GLN A 277 22.72 -2.75 25.54
C GLN A 277 21.21 -2.94 25.79
N LYS A 278 20.37 -1.93 25.55
CA LYS A 278 18.92 -2.01 25.78
C LYS A 278 18.15 -1.85 24.48
N VAL A 279 17.39 -2.87 24.13
CA VAL A 279 16.39 -2.83 23.04
C VAL A 279 15.05 -2.48 23.65
N ARG A 280 14.50 -1.32 23.30
CA ARG A 280 13.14 -0.91 23.66
C ARG A 280 12.25 -0.95 22.43
N LEU A 281 11.19 -1.74 22.50
CA LEU A 281 10.15 -1.79 21.47
C LEU A 281 9.11 -0.69 21.73
N GLY A 282 8.84 0.13 20.72
CA GLY A 282 7.91 1.25 20.75
C GLY A 282 6.56 0.96 20.07
N LYS A 283 5.91 2.02 19.60
CA LYS A 283 4.61 1.95 18.89
C LYS A 283 4.80 1.28 17.52
N MET A 284 3.72 0.79 16.91
CA MET A 284 3.78 0.28 15.53
C MET A 284 4.32 1.35 14.57
N THR A 285 5.31 1.01 13.72
CA THR A 285 6.05 1.97 12.89
C THR A 285 5.16 2.78 11.94
N LYS A 286 4.03 2.21 11.53
CA LYS A 286 3.11 2.75 10.51
C LYS A 286 3.77 3.02 9.14
N ARG A 287 5.00 2.56 8.91
CA ARG A 287 5.70 2.59 7.60
C ARG A 287 5.07 1.55 6.65
N GLY A 288 5.20 1.68 5.33
CA GLY A 288 4.61 0.72 4.37
C GLY A 288 3.10 0.89 4.07
N ASP A 289 2.46 -0.15 3.53
CA ASP A 289 1.11 -0.04 2.96
C ASP A 289 0.00 0.10 4.02
N ALA A 290 -0.49 1.33 4.20
CA ALA A 290 -1.54 1.63 5.16
C ALA A 290 -2.89 0.92 4.89
N TYR A 291 -3.16 0.52 3.63
CA TYR A 291 -4.41 -0.16 3.30
C TYR A 291 -4.36 -1.64 3.71
N VAL A 292 -3.33 -2.39 3.30
CA VAL A 292 -3.14 -3.79 3.71
C VAL A 292 -3.04 -3.89 5.22
N ARG A 293 -2.26 -3.01 5.86
CA ARG A 293 -2.18 -2.96 7.32
C ARG A 293 -3.55 -2.78 7.99
N SER A 294 -4.36 -1.87 7.47
CA SER A 294 -5.71 -1.65 8.00
C SER A 294 -6.58 -2.90 7.85
N LEU A 295 -6.52 -3.58 6.70
CA LEU A 295 -7.29 -4.81 6.46
C LEU A 295 -6.87 -5.94 7.40
N MET A 296 -5.57 -6.14 7.60
CA MET A 296 -5.03 -7.15 8.53
C MET A 296 -5.49 -6.91 9.97
N VAL A 297 -5.46 -5.66 10.43
CA VAL A 297 -5.89 -5.29 11.79
C VAL A 297 -7.41 -5.41 11.94
N VAL A 298 -8.20 -4.99 10.94
CA VAL A 298 -9.67 -5.14 10.95
C VAL A 298 -10.07 -6.61 10.97
N GLY A 299 -9.44 -7.44 10.14
CA GLY A 299 -9.67 -8.88 10.14
C GLY A 299 -9.30 -9.53 11.48
N SER A 300 -8.22 -9.08 12.10
CA SER A 300 -7.84 -9.52 13.46
C SER A 300 -8.88 -9.11 14.49
N HIS A 301 -9.44 -7.91 14.41
CA HIS A 301 -10.54 -7.49 15.29
C HIS A 301 -11.79 -8.34 15.14
N ALA A 302 -12.11 -8.79 13.92
CA ALA A 302 -13.23 -9.70 13.66
C ALA A 302 -13.02 -11.05 14.37
N VAL A 303 -11.81 -11.62 14.25
CA VAL A 303 -11.43 -12.85 14.97
C VAL A 303 -11.61 -12.69 16.47
N LEU A 304 -11.07 -11.60 17.05
CA LEU A 304 -11.16 -11.34 18.48
C LEU A 304 -12.58 -11.00 18.96
N LYS A 305 -13.51 -10.66 18.07
CA LYS A 305 -14.93 -10.46 18.41
C LYS A 305 -15.67 -11.79 18.54
N GLN A 306 -15.25 -12.80 17.79
CA GLN A 306 -15.87 -14.12 17.73
C GLN A 306 -15.24 -15.13 18.70
N LEU A 307 -14.29 -14.69 19.54
CA LEU A 307 -13.68 -15.55 20.54
C LEU A 307 -14.71 -15.93 21.60
N ARG A 308 -14.91 -17.23 21.76
CA ARG A 308 -15.72 -17.81 22.83
C ARG A 308 -14.90 -17.87 24.13
N PRO A 309 -15.40 -17.36 25.27
CA PRO A 309 -14.67 -17.39 26.54
C PRO A 309 -14.32 -18.81 27.02
N ASP A 310 -15.21 -19.77 26.76
CA ASP A 310 -15.16 -21.19 27.13
C ASP A 310 -14.39 -22.06 26.12
N SER A 311 -13.74 -21.47 25.12
CA SER A 311 -13.03 -22.24 24.11
C SER A 311 -11.76 -22.90 24.64
N GLU A 312 -11.75 -24.23 24.64
CA GLU A 312 -10.61 -25.07 25.00
C GLU A 312 -9.51 -25.13 23.93
N HIS A 313 -9.79 -24.66 22.70
CA HIS A 313 -8.82 -24.72 21.62
C HIS A 313 -7.55 -23.89 21.94
N PRO A 314 -6.32 -24.45 21.84
CA PRO A 314 -5.09 -23.78 22.28
C PRO A 314 -4.84 -22.40 21.65
N ASP A 315 -5.14 -22.26 20.35
CA ASP A 315 -5.06 -20.98 19.64
C ASP A 315 -6.02 -19.92 20.23
N ASP A 316 -7.25 -20.29 20.61
CA ASP A 316 -8.20 -19.34 21.21
C ASP A 316 -7.74 -18.93 22.61
N ARG A 317 -7.27 -19.88 23.43
CA ARG A 317 -6.64 -19.58 24.74
C ARG A 317 -5.44 -18.65 24.61
N ARG A 318 -4.63 -18.79 23.55
CA ARG A 318 -3.53 -17.87 23.26
C ARG A 318 -4.03 -16.46 22.97
N LEU A 319 -5.06 -16.31 22.13
CA LEU A 319 -5.65 -15.01 21.80
C LEU A 319 -6.34 -14.36 23.00
N GLN A 320 -7.01 -15.14 23.85
CA GLN A 320 -7.58 -14.67 25.13
C GLN A 320 -6.51 -14.12 26.07
N ARG A 321 -5.37 -14.83 26.22
CA ARG A 321 -4.22 -14.31 27.00
C ARG A 321 -3.69 -13.00 26.44
N TRP A 322 -3.65 -12.83 25.11
CA TRP A 322 -3.25 -11.56 24.51
C TRP A 322 -4.28 -10.45 24.77
N LEU A 323 -5.57 -10.76 24.72
CA LEU A 323 -6.63 -9.80 25.06
C LEU A 323 -6.50 -9.30 26.50
N GLN A 324 -6.28 -10.21 27.46
CA GLN A 324 -6.09 -9.87 28.87
C GLN A 324 -4.85 -9.01 29.09
N ARG A 325 -3.72 -9.34 28.45
CA ARG A 325 -2.44 -8.65 28.68
C ARG A 325 -2.26 -7.33 27.92
N LEU A 326 -2.79 -7.24 26.70
CA LEU A 326 -2.50 -6.13 25.76
C LEU A 326 -3.73 -5.27 25.44
N GLY A 327 -4.91 -5.67 25.91
CA GLY A 327 -6.18 -5.12 25.47
C GLY A 327 -6.49 -5.44 24.00
N ARG A 328 -7.68 -5.02 23.57
CA ARG A 328 -8.23 -5.39 22.25
C ARG A 328 -7.40 -4.89 21.07
N LYS A 329 -6.89 -3.66 21.14
CA LYS A 329 -6.06 -3.06 20.07
C LYS A 329 -4.70 -3.74 19.98
N GLY A 330 -4.02 -3.96 21.11
CA GLY A 330 -2.71 -4.62 21.13
C GLY A 330 -2.79 -6.08 20.66
N ALA A 331 -3.80 -6.82 21.11
CA ALA A 331 -4.05 -8.19 20.64
C ALA A 331 -4.32 -8.25 19.12
N ALA A 332 -5.09 -7.31 18.57
CA ALA A 332 -5.39 -7.26 17.14
C ALA A 332 -4.14 -7.00 16.29
N VAL A 333 -3.27 -6.07 16.72
CA VAL A 333 -2.00 -5.80 16.02
C VAL A 333 -1.08 -7.02 16.10
N ARG A 334 -1.00 -7.68 17.25
CA ARG A 334 -0.18 -8.89 17.43
C ARG A 334 -0.67 -10.05 16.56
N LEU A 335 -1.98 -10.25 16.46
CA LEU A 335 -2.58 -11.24 15.55
C LEU A 335 -2.33 -10.87 14.08
N ALA A 336 -2.48 -9.60 13.70
CA ALA A 336 -2.19 -9.14 12.34
C ALA A 336 -0.73 -9.39 11.94
N ASN A 337 0.23 -9.16 12.84
CA ASN A 337 1.64 -9.48 12.62
C ASN A 337 1.83 -10.99 12.40
N ARG A 338 1.28 -11.83 13.28
CA ARG A 338 1.33 -13.29 13.13
C ARG A 338 0.73 -13.74 11.79
N ASN A 339 -0.42 -13.21 11.42
CA ASN A 339 -1.10 -13.59 10.18
C ASN A 339 -0.31 -13.19 8.94
N LEU A 340 0.38 -12.04 8.93
CA LEU A 340 1.27 -11.68 7.82
C LEU A 340 2.44 -12.66 7.67
N ARG A 341 2.96 -13.15 8.78
CA ARG A 341 4.06 -14.13 8.77
C ARG A 341 3.60 -15.48 8.23
N ILE A 342 2.41 -15.92 8.63
CA ILE A 342 1.78 -17.12 8.06
C ILE A 342 1.51 -16.89 6.57
N ALA A 343 0.97 -15.73 6.19
CA ALA A 343 0.70 -15.40 4.79
C ALA A 343 1.98 -15.47 3.94
N TRP A 344 3.13 -15.01 4.45
CA TRP A 344 4.41 -15.14 3.74
C TRP A 344 4.74 -16.61 3.43
N VAL A 345 4.61 -17.51 4.41
CA VAL A 345 4.86 -18.95 4.17
C VAL A 345 3.89 -19.54 3.15
N LEU A 346 2.61 -19.16 3.19
CA LEU A 346 1.60 -19.61 2.22
C LEU A 346 1.81 -19.02 0.82
N LEU A 347 2.55 -17.92 0.71
CA LEU A 347 2.97 -17.37 -0.58
C LEU A 347 4.22 -18.08 -1.12
N CYS A 348 5.14 -18.51 -0.24
CA CYS A 348 6.32 -19.30 -0.60
C CYS A 348 6.01 -20.79 -0.91
N SER A 349 4.82 -21.27 -0.57
CA SER A 349 4.49 -22.70 -0.66
C SER A 349 3.05 -22.94 -1.11
N GLU A 350 2.79 -24.14 -1.62
CA GLU A 350 1.43 -24.58 -1.96
C GLU A 350 0.66 -25.15 -0.76
N GLN A 351 1.21 -25.02 0.45
CA GLN A 351 0.59 -25.52 1.66
C GLN A 351 -0.63 -24.68 2.06
N THR A 352 -1.59 -25.33 2.71
CA THR A 352 -2.76 -24.67 3.31
C THR A 352 -2.56 -24.56 4.81
N TYR A 353 -2.97 -23.44 5.42
CA TYR A 353 -2.85 -23.27 6.86
C TYR A 353 -3.81 -24.22 7.58
N GLN A 354 -3.25 -25.10 8.41
CA GLN A 354 -4.01 -25.96 9.31
C GLN A 354 -3.88 -25.45 10.73
N ARG A 355 -5.02 -25.21 11.38
CA ARG A 355 -5.11 -24.84 12.78
C ARG A 355 -4.81 -26.07 13.67
N LYS A 356 -3.58 -26.56 13.64
CA LYS A 356 -3.17 -27.72 14.44
C LYS A 356 -2.66 -27.29 15.82
N PRO A 357 -3.07 -27.96 16.91
CA PRO A 357 -2.38 -27.87 18.18
C PRO A 357 -1.15 -28.77 18.10
N ASN A 358 0.04 -28.21 17.79
CA ASN A 358 1.32 -28.70 18.32
C ASN A 358 2.49 -27.80 17.88
N ALA A 359 3.42 -27.62 18.82
CA ALA A 359 4.23 -26.43 19.01
C ALA A 359 5.49 -26.28 18.13
N CYS A 360 5.80 -27.20 17.20
CA CYS A 360 7.07 -27.14 16.47
C CYS A 360 7.04 -26.32 15.17
N ARG A 361 6.03 -26.47 14.29
CA ARG A 361 6.05 -25.77 12.99
C ARG A 361 5.66 -24.29 13.06
N GLU A 362 4.91 -23.88 14.10
CA GLU A 362 4.66 -22.46 14.33
C GLU A 362 5.88 -21.72 14.90
N MET A 363 6.83 -22.40 15.55
CA MET A 363 8.06 -21.75 16.02
C MET A 363 8.98 -21.38 14.85
N GLU A 364 9.11 -22.23 13.83
CA GLU A 364 9.87 -21.89 12.61
C GLU A 364 9.21 -20.75 11.80
N MET A 365 7.89 -20.60 11.87
CA MET A 365 7.16 -19.52 11.19
C MET A 365 6.96 -18.26 12.06
N SER A 366 7.19 -18.38 13.38
CA SER A 366 7.08 -17.31 14.39
C SER A 366 8.43 -16.82 14.94
N HIS A 367 9.54 -17.44 14.53
CA HIS A 367 10.88 -16.85 14.62
C HIS A 367 11.27 -16.17 13.32
#